data_AF-A0A945XJR4-F1
#
_entry.id   AF-A0A945XJR4-F1
#
_cell.length_a   1.000
_cell.length_b   1.000
_cell.length_c   1.000
_cell.angle_alpha   90.00
_cell.angle_beta   90.00
_cell.angle_gamma   90.00
#
_symmetry.space_group_name_H-M   'P 1'
#
loop_
_entity.id
_entity.type
_entity.pdbx_description
1 polymer ?
#
loop_
_entity_poly.entity_id
_entity_poly.type
_entity_poly.pdbx_seq_one_letter_code
_entity_poly.pdbx_strand_id
1 'polypeptide(L)'
;MSELTPKKTPKKQSPKKQRGADKVARIPIKVIPTEKPIRKPSWIRAKAPRGDGVSKIRKLLREGALNSVCEEASCPNLGECFSHGTATFMILGEICTRRCPFCDVAHGKPLPPSLEEPQQLADTISAMQLRYVVITSVDRDDLRDGGAQHFVACIDAIRKATPAIQIETLVPDFRGRESAALKILNQSPPDVFNHNLETVPRLYKQSRPGASYEGSLKLLQAFASM
;
A
#
# COMPACT_ATOMS: atom_id res chain seq x y z
N MET A 1 -3.98 -31.84 45.80
CA MET A 1 -4.63 -31.05 44.74
C MET A 1 -3.77 -29.80 44.54
N SER A 2 -2.96 -29.77 43.47
CA SER A 2 -2.11 -28.63 43.12
C SER A 2 -2.67 -28.06 41.83
N GLU A 3 -3.43 -26.97 41.94
CA GLU A 3 -3.99 -26.25 40.80
C GLU A 3 -2.88 -25.72 39.89
N LEU A 4 -2.82 -26.25 38.67
CA LEU A 4 -1.99 -25.74 37.60
C LEU A 4 -2.63 -24.45 37.08
N THR A 5 -2.12 -23.29 37.50
CA THR A 5 -2.45 -22.00 36.90
C THR A 5 -2.07 -22.00 35.40
N PRO A 6 -2.99 -21.65 34.49
CA PRO A 6 -2.69 -21.61 33.06
C PRO A 6 -1.71 -20.48 32.75
N LYS A 7 -0.55 -20.83 32.18
CA LYS A 7 0.44 -19.86 31.66
C LYS A 7 -0.23 -19.01 30.58
N LYS A 8 -0.42 -17.71 30.85
CA LYS A 8 -0.83 -16.72 29.85
C LYS A 8 0.22 -16.69 28.73
N THR A 9 -0.21 -17.00 27.52
CA THR A 9 0.56 -16.83 26.29
C THR A 9 1.00 -15.36 26.17
N PRO A 10 2.28 -15.05 25.90
CA PRO A 10 2.71 -13.67 25.76
C PRO A 10 1.98 -13.04 24.57
N LYS A 11 1.20 -11.98 24.81
CA LYS A 11 0.62 -11.15 23.76
C LYS A 11 1.77 -10.66 22.88
N LYS A 12 1.85 -11.09 21.62
CA LYS A 12 2.75 -10.52 20.61
C LYS A 12 2.57 -9.01 20.66
N GLN A 13 3.60 -8.28 21.07
CA GLN A 13 3.57 -6.81 21.06
C GLN A 13 3.30 -6.37 19.61
N SER A 14 2.17 -5.70 19.40
CA SER A 14 1.86 -5.07 18.13
C SER A 14 3.00 -4.10 17.78
N PRO A 15 3.56 -4.16 16.56
CA PRO A 15 4.65 -3.27 16.18
C PRO A 15 4.26 -1.80 16.37
N LYS A 16 5.18 -1.01 16.92
CA LYS A 16 4.93 0.41 17.21
C LYS A 16 4.73 1.17 15.89
N LYS A 17 3.48 1.57 15.62
CA LYS A 17 3.09 2.40 14.47
C LYS A 17 3.36 3.87 14.76
N GLN A 18 4.21 4.50 13.96
CA GLN A 18 4.46 5.95 14.02
C GLN A 18 3.68 6.65 12.91
N ARG A 19 2.83 7.62 13.25
CA ARG A 19 2.07 8.46 12.30
C ARG A 19 2.29 9.94 12.60
N GLY A 20 1.94 10.82 11.64
CA GLY A 20 2.02 12.27 11.80
C GLY A 20 3.39 12.74 12.31
N ALA A 21 3.38 13.52 13.40
CA ALA A 21 4.60 14.06 14.02
C ALA A 21 5.64 12.99 14.38
N ASP A 22 5.22 11.86 14.96
CA ASP A 22 6.12 10.78 15.37
C ASP A 22 6.85 10.13 14.18
N LYS A 23 6.17 10.05 13.03
CA LYS A 23 6.72 9.51 11.79
C LYS A 23 7.85 10.39 11.27
N VAL A 24 7.60 11.69 11.22
CA VAL A 24 8.52 12.67 10.59
C VAL A 24 9.58 13.22 11.54
N ALA A 25 9.47 13.01 12.85
CA ALA A 25 10.39 13.57 13.85
C ALA A 25 11.89 13.22 13.65
N ARG A 26 12.21 12.16 12.90
CA ARG A 26 13.58 11.64 12.73
C ARG A 26 14.08 11.65 11.29
N ILE A 27 13.37 12.30 10.38
CA ILE A 27 13.83 12.38 8.98
C ILE A 27 14.84 13.53 8.84
N PRO A 28 15.74 13.51 7.83
CA PRO A 28 16.76 14.53 7.65
C PRO A 28 16.20 15.92 7.28
N ILE A 29 14.91 16.00 6.95
CA ILE A 29 14.23 17.23 6.53
C ILE A 29 13.30 17.68 7.65
N LYS A 30 13.47 18.92 8.11
CA LYS A 30 12.60 19.49 9.15
C LYS A 30 11.20 19.73 8.60
N VAL A 31 10.22 19.01 9.14
CA VAL A 31 8.79 19.24 8.86
C VAL A 31 8.26 20.22 9.89
N ILE A 32 7.79 21.38 9.42
CA ILE A 32 7.17 22.38 10.28
C ILE A 32 5.70 21.99 10.46
N PRO A 33 5.21 21.79 11.70
CA PRO A 33 3.81 21.49 11.94
C PRO A 33 2.90 22.59 11.41
N THR A 34 1.79 22.21 10.78
CA THR A 34 0.74 23.16 10.43
C THR A 34 -0.10 23.46 11.67
N GLU A 35 0.06 24.64 12.26
CA GLU A 35 -0.69 25.03 13.47
C GLU A 35 -2.16 25.36 13.17
N LYS A 36 -2.42 25.94 11.99
CA LYS A 36 -3.77 26.31 11.54
C LYS A 36 -4.01 25.71 10.15
N PRO A 37 -4.84 24.66 10.03
CA PRO A 37 -5.19 24.08 8.74
C PRO A 37 -5.82 25.14 7.84
N ILE A 38 -5.34 25.24 6.61
CA ILE A 38 -5.95 26.12 5.61
C ILE A 38 -7.29 25.51 5.20
N ARG A 39 -8.33 26.35 5.12
CA ARG A 39 -9.64 25.89 4.65
C ARG A 39 -9.51 25.37 3.22
N LYS A 40 -9.97 24.13 2.99
CA LYS A 40 -10.02 23.57 1.63
C LYS A 40 -10.88 24.47 0.73
N PRO A 41 -10.41 24.79 -0.48
CA PRO A 41 -11.18 25.61 -1.42
C PRO A 41 -12.49 24.91 -1.82
N SER A 42 -13.46 25.68 -2.34
CA SER A 42 -14.81 25.18 -2.63
C SER A 42 -14.82 24.02 -3.64
N TRP A 43 -13.87 24.00 -4.58
CA TRP A 43 -13.75 22.95 -5.60
C TRP A 43 -13.11 21.65 -5.08
N ILE A 44 -12.43 21.65 -3.91
CA ILE A 44 -11.88 20.43 -3.28
C ILE A 44 -12.85 19.96 -2.20
N ARG A 45 -14.06 19.59 -2.63
CA ARG A 45 -15.12 19.04 -1.77
C ARG A 45 -15.75 17.84 -2.44
N ALA A 46 -15.35 16.65 -2.01
CA ALA A 46 -16.05 15.43 -2.38
C ALA A 46 -17.33 15.29 -1.56
N LYS A 47 -18.38 14.73 -2.17
CA LYS A 47 -19.54 14.26 -1.40
C LYS A 47 -19.06 13.13 -0.50
N ALA A 48 -19.38 13.19 0.79
CA ALA A 48 -19.02 12.12 1.71
C ALA A 48 -19.56 10.79 1.16
N PRO A 49 -18.74 9.72 1.09
CA PRO A 49 -19.19 8.42 0.65
C PRO A 49 -20.18 7.88 1.69
N ARG A 50 -21.48 8.15 1.46
CA ARG A 50 -22.61 7.73 2.29
C ARG A 50 -23.51 6.85 1.45
N GLY A 51 -24.05 5.79 2.06
CA GLY A 51 -24.97 4.85 1.42
C GLY A 51 -24.58 3.38 1.66
N ASP A 52 -25.53 2.48 1.40
CA ASP A 52 -25.41 1.05 1.72
C ASP A 52 -24.25 0.36 0.98
N GLY A 53 -23.95 0.80 -0.24
CA GLY A 53 -22.81 0.30 -1.02
C GLY A 53 -21.47 0.48 -0.30
N VAL A 54 -21.22 1.67 0.26
CA VAL A 54 -19.98 1.98 1.01
C VAL A 54 -19.87 1.14 2.29
N SER A 55 -20.98 0.92 2.99
CA SER A 55 -21.02 0.06 4.18
C SER A 55 -20.71 -1.39 3.83
N LYS A 56 -21.26 -1.91 2.72
CA LYS A 56 -20.96 -3.26 2.21
C LYS A 56 -19.49 -3.41 1.84
N ILE A 57 -18.91 -2.42 1.17
CA ILE A 57 -17.49 -2.39 0.81
C ILE A 57 -16.60 -2.48 2.05
N ARG A 58 -16.83 -1.60 3.04
CA ARG A 58 -16.06 -1.62 4.30
C ARG A 58 -16.19 -2.94 5.04
N LYS A 59 -17.37 -3.56 4.99
CA LYS A 59 -17.59 -4.89 5.58
C LYS A 59 -16.73 -5.95 4.88
N LEU A 60 -16.75 -6.00 3.55
CA LEU A 60 -15.95 -6.95 2.77
C LEU A 60 -14.44 -6.77 3.00
N LEU A 61 -13.96 -5.51 3.03
CA LEU A 61 -12.55 -5.22 3.32
C LEU A 61 -12.12 -5.72 4.71
N ARG A 62 -12.98 -5.52 5.72
CA ARG A 62 -12.73 -6.01 7.09
C ARG A 62 -12.80 -7.53 7.20
N GLU A 63 -13.75 -8.16 6.52
CA GLU A 63 -13.91 -9.63 6.51
C GLU A 63 -12.72 -10.32 5.85
N GLY A 64 -12.15 -9.73 4.78
CA GLY A 64 -10.93 -10.22 4.14
C GLY A 64 -9.65 -10.01 4.96
N ALA A 65 -9.71 -9.27 6.08
CA ALA A 65 -8.54 -8.88 6.88
C ALA A 65 -7.41 -8.22 6.06
N LEU A 66 -7.78 -7.52 4.97
CA LEU A 66 -6.84 -6.86 4.07
C LEU A 66 -6.70 -5.37 4.42
N ASN A 67 -5.52 -4.81 4.16
CA ASN A 67 -5.34 -3.37 4.20
C ASN A 67 -5.75 -2.78 2.84
N SER A 68 -6.47 -1.66 2.85
CA SER A 68 -6.77 -0.90 1.64
C SER A 68 -6.25 0.53 1.77
N VAL A 69 -5.63 1.05 0.71
CA VAL A 69 -5.30 2.49 0.66
C VAL A 69 -6.55 3.34 0.78
N CYS A 70 -7.67 2.82 0.28
CA CYS A 70 -8.94 3.51 0.34
C CYS A 70 -9.38 3.82 1.79
N GLU A 71 -9.13 2.91 2.74
CA GLU A 71 -9.37 3.14 4.17
C GLU A 71 -8.18 3.82 4.86
N GLU A 72 -6.95 3.33 4.63
CA GLU A 72 -5.75 3.81 5.32
C GLU A 72 -5.37 5.26 4.98
N ALA A 73 -5.72 5.73 3.77
CA ALA A 73 -5.48 7.11 3.33
C ALA A 73 -6.74 7.98 3.39
N SER A 74 -7.83 7.49 4.00
CA SER A 74 -9.11 8.22 4.11
C SER A 74 -9.60 8.78 2.78
N CYS A 75 -9.58 7.94 1.74
CA CYS A 75 -9.81 8.38 0.37
C CYS A 75 -11.22 8.96 0.17
N PRO A 76 -11.37 10.21 -0.29
CA PRO A 76 -12.68 10.82 -0.52
C PRO A 76 -13.44 10.19 -1.70
N ASN A 77 -12.73 9.47 -2.59
CA ASN A 77 -13.27 8.92 -3.84
C ASN A 77 -13.78 7.48 -3.69
N LEU A 78 -13.73 6.89 -2.49
CA LEU A 78 -14.11 5.50 -2.22
C LEU A 78 -15.43 5.10 -2.90
N GLY A 79 -16.50 5.86 -2.70
CA GLY A 79 -17.81 5.52 -3.26
C GLY A 79 -17.83 5.49 -4.80
N GLU A 80 -17.13 6.42 -5.44
CA GLU A 80 -17.07 6.54 -6.89
C GLU A 80 -16.20 5.45 -7.52
N CYS A 81 -15.01 5.18 -6.95
CA CYS A 81 -14.14 4.10 -7.42
C CYS A 81 -14.89 2.76 -7.42
N PHE A 82 -15.54 2.45 -6.31
CA PHE A 82 -16.27 1.19 -6.19
C PHE A 82 -17.49 1.10 -7.10
N SER A 83 -18.22 2.20 -7.36
CA SER A 83 -19.34 2.16 -8.33
C SER A 83 -18.86 1.84 -9.75
N HIS A 84 -17.60 2.16 -10.07
CA HIS A 84 -16.96 1.79 -11.33
C HIS A 84 -16.29 0.41 -11.29
N GLY A 85 -16.50 -0.37 -10.22
CA GLY A 85 -15.95 -1.72 -10.08
C GLY A 85 -14.43 -1.73 -9.91
N THR A 86 -13.87 -0.74 -9.21
CA THR A 86 -12.44 -0.67 -8.90
C THR A 86 -12.13 -0.39 -7.42
N ALA A 87 -10.99 -0.90 -6.97
CA ALA A 87 -10.46 -0.73 -5.63
C ALA A 87 -8.93 -0.80 -5.63
N THR A 88 -8.32 -0.20 -4.59
CA THR A 88 -6.88 -0.26 -4.36
C THR A 88 -6.56 -0.98 -3.06
N PHE A 89 -5.83 -2.09 -3.16
CA PHE A 89 -5.40 -2.89 -2.01
C PHE A 89 -3.94 -2.64 -1.69
N MET A 90 -3.62 -2.59 -0.40
CA MET A 90 -2.26 -2.43 0.10
C MET A 90 -1.76 -3.76 0.67
N ILE A 91 -0.89 -4.44 -0.07
CA ILE A 91 -0.27 -5.70 0.34
C ILE A 91 0.98 -5.43 1.20
N LEU A 92 1.53 -6.48 1.82
CA LEU A 92 2.72 -6.42 2.67
C LEU A 92 2.53 -5.63 3.97
N GLY A 93 1.27 -5.48 4.39
CA GLY A 93 0.88 -4.83 5.63
C GLY A 93 0.74 -3.30 5.54
N GLU A 94 0.57 -2.69 6.71
CA GLU A 94 0.25 -1.26 6.89
C GLU A 94 1.40 -0.45 7.54
N ILE A 95 2.58 -1.07 7.70
CA ILE A 95 3.74 -0.46 8.33
C ILE A 95 4.87 -0.38 7.30
N CYS A 96 5.28 0.83 6.97
CA CYS A 96 6.31 1.12 5.99
C CYS A 96 7.69 1.29 6.64
N THR A 97 8.74 0.79 5.98
CA THR A 97 10.13 1.02 6.41
C THR A 97 10.59 2.47 6.21
N ARG A 98 9.82 3.28 5.47
CA ARG A 98 10.15 4.66 5.12
C ARG A 98 9.21 5.68 5.73
N ARG A 99 9.57 6.96 5.57
CA ARG A 99 9.00 8.12 6.28
C ARG A 99 8.72 9.30 5.34
N CYS A 100 8.07 9.05 4.20
CA CYS A 100 7.64 10.13 3.30
C CYS A 100 6.67 11.07 4.05
N PRO A 101 6.95 12.40 4.17
CA PRO A 101 6.16 13.31 5.01
C PRO A 101 4.72 13.52 4.55
N PHE A 102 4.44 13.37 3.26
CA PHE A 102 3.09 13.52 2.71
C PHE A 102 2.23 12.26 2.87
N CYS A 103 2.85 11.12 3.18
CA CYS A 103 2.18 9.82 3.19
C CYS A 103 1.60 9.54 4.58
N ASP A 104 0.34 9.12 4.67
CA ASP A 104 -0.34 8.87 5.95
C ASP A 104 -0.06 7.47 6.54
N VAL A 105 0.48 6.55 5.73
CA VAL A 105 0.79 5.18 6.16
C VAL A 105 1.81 5.18 7.31
N ALA A 106 1.60 4.31 8.30
CA ALA A 106 2.45 4.26 9.48
C ALA A 106 3.89 3.86 9.14
N HIS A 107 4.85 4.40 9.88
CA HIS A 107 6.23 3.93 9.88
C HIS A 107 6.50 3.00 11.07
N GLY A 108 7.36 2.01 10.88
CA GLY A 108 7.83 1.14 11.96
C GLY A 108 8.58 -0.08 11.42
N LYS A 109 8.70 -1.11 12.26
CA LYS A 109 9.18 -2.43 11.85
C LYS A 109 7.98 -3.25 11.33
N PRO A 110 7.93 -3.62 10.05
CA PRO A 110 6.85 -4.44 9.51
C PRO A 110 6.83 -5.83 10.14
N LEU A 111 5.66 -6.49 10.08
CA LEU A 111 5.56 -7.92 10.32
C LEU A 111 6.07 -8.71 9.10
N PRO A 112 6.43 -10.00 9.27
CA PRO A 112 6.66 -10.87 8.13
C PRO A 112 5.45 -10.87 7.18
N PRO A 113 5.66 -10.92 5.85
CA PRO A 113 4.57 -11.08 4.89
C PRO A 113 3.72 -12.31 5.23
N SER A 114 2.39 -12.19 5.14
CA SER A 114 1.48 -13.32 5.33
C SER A 114 1.45 -14.16 4.04
N LEU A 115 1.67 -15.47 4.16
CA LEU A 115 1.60 -16.37 3.01
C LEU A 115 0.16 -16.54 2.48
N GLU A 116 -0.84 -16.20 3.29
CA GLU A 116 -2.26 -16.29 2.93
C GLU A 116 -2.76 -15.03 2.21
N GLU A 117 -2.03 -13.90 2.32
CA GLU A 117 -2.46 -12.59 1.76
C GLU A 117 -2.79 -12.65 0.26
N PRO A 118 -2.02 -13.35 -0.62
CA PRO A 118 -2.36 -13.45 -2.04
C PRO A 118 -3.72 -14.10 -2.30
N GLN A 119 -4.04 -15.19 -1.61
CA GLN A 119 -5.30 -15.90 -1.80
C GLN A 119 -6.47 -15.11 -1.19
N GLN A 120 -6.29 -14.56 0.01
CA GLN A 120 -7.30 -13.69 0.65
C GLN A 120 -7.63 -12.46 -0.23
N LEU A 121 -6.61 -11.88 -0.87
CA LEU A 121 -6.78 -10.78 -1.82
C LEU A 121 -7.60 -11.21 -3.04
N ALA A 122 -7.24 -12.33 -3.66
CA ALA A 122 -7.96 -12.87 -4.81
C ALA A 122 -9.43 -13.20 -4.49
N ASP A 123 -9.70 -13.83 -3.35
CA ASP A 123 -11.05 -14.17 -2.89
C ASP A 123 -11.88 -12.91 -2.63
N THR A 124 -11.27 -11.89 -2.00
CA THR A 124 -11.93 -10.61 -1.74
C THR A 124 -12.27 -9.89 -3.04
N ILE A 125 -11.34 -9.82 -3.99
CA ILE A 125 -11.56 -9.21 -5.31
C ILE A 125 -12.69 -9.91 -6.06
N SER A 126 -12.71 -11.24 -6.06
CA SER A 126 -13.76 -12.04 -6.68
C SER A 126 -15.13 -11.79 -6.03
N ALA A 127 -15.20 -11.80 -4.69
CA ALA A 127 -16.43 -11.52 -3.93
C ALA A 127 -16.97 -10.10 -4.17
N MET A 128 -16.07 -9.15 -4.44
CA MET A 128 -16.42 -7.77 -4.78
C MET A 128 -16.80 -7.55 -6.25
N GLN A 129 -16.59 -8.55 -7.11
CA GLN A 129 -16.87 -8.50 -8.55
C GLN A 129 -16.20 -7.30 -9.24
N LEU A 130 -14.95 -7.01 -8.85
CA LEU A 130 -14.19 -5.90 -9.44
C LEU A 130 -13.79 -6.24 -10.88
N ARG A 131 -13.73 -5.21 -11.72
CA ARG A 131 -13.26 -5.30 -13.12
C ARG A 131 -11.83 -4.79 -13.29
N TYR A 132 -11.41 -3.91 -12.38
CA TYR A 132 -10.09 -3.31 -12.37
C TYR A 132 -9.57 -3.22 -10.95
N VAL A 133 -8.38 -3.75 -10.67
CA VAL A 133 -7.76 -3.69 -9.34
C VAL A 133 -6.42 -3.02 -9.40
N VAL A 134 -6.16 -2.13 -8.45
CA VAL A 134 -4.83 -1.59 -8.19
C VAL A 134 -4.25 -2.29 -6.97
N ILE A 135 -3.04 -2.81 -7.09
CA ILE A 135 -2.29 -3.42 -5.99
C ILE A 135 -1.09 -2.52 -5.71
N THR A 136 -0.95 -2.06 -4.48
CA THR A 136 0.20 -1.28 -4.03
C THR A 136 0.77 -1.90 -2.77
N SER A 137 1.96 -1.49 -2.35
CA SER A 137 2.52 -1.91 -1.06
C SER A 137 3.11 -0.74 -0.29
N VAL A 138 3.40 -1.01 0.98
CA VAL A 138 4.41 -0.25 1.71
C VAL A 138 5.81 -0.54 1.18
N ASP A 139 6.78 0.34 1.47
CA ASP A 139 8.19 0.02 1.26
C ASP A 139 8.62 -1.08 2.26
N ARG A 140 9.28 -2.12 1.73
CA ARG A 140 9.80 -3.28 2.46
C ARG A 140 11.30 -3.42 2.30
N ASP A 141 12.04 -2.39 2.72
CA ASP A 141 13.51 -2.40 2.66
C ASP A 141 14.16 -3.53 3.49
N ASP A 142 13.37 -4.16 4.38
CA ASP A 142 13.76 -5.32 5.19
C ASP A 142 13.81 -6.64 4.39
N LEU A 143 13.13 -6.71 3.24
CA LEU A 143 13.12 -7.90 2.37
C LEU A 143 14.24 -7.83 1.32
N ARG A 144 14.74 -8.97 0.86
CA ARG A 144 15.85 -9.03 -0.13
C ARG A 144 15.43 -8.60 -1.54
N ASP A 145 14.17 -8.79 -1.88
CA ASP A 145 13.54 -8.45 -3.16
C ASP A 145 12.64 -7.21 -3.06
N GLY A 146 12.61 -6.56 -1.89
CA GLY A 146 11.70 -5.44 -1.63
C GLY A 146 10.22 -5.79 -1.68
N GLY A 147 9.86 -7.08 -1.63
CA GLY A 147 8.47 -7.56 -1.72
C GLY A 147 8.00 -7.91 -3.13
N ALA A 148 8.85 -7.85 -4.15
CA ALA A 148 8.49 -8.13 -5.54
C ALA A 148 7.88 -9.53 -5.75
N GLN A 149 8.38 -10.56 -5.05
CA GLN A 149 7.82 -11.91 -5.14
C GLN A 149 6.39 -11.97 -4.64
N HIS A 150 6.05 -11.14 -3.66
CA HIS A 150 4.72 -11.06 -3.09
C HIS A 150 3.72 -10.39 -4.04
N PHE A 151 4.16 -9.38 -4.79
CA PHE A 151 3.37 -8.81 -5.89
C PHE A 151 3.03 -9.87 -6.93
N VAL A 152 4.02 -10.64 -7.41
CA VAL A 152 3.80 -11.73 -8.39
C VAL A 152 2.82 -12.76 -7.86
N ALA A 153 2.99 -13.21 -6.61
CA ALA A 153 2.08 -14.16 -5.99
C ALA A 153 0.63 -13.65 -5.92
N CYS A 154 0.44 -12.36 -5.63
CA CYS A 154 -0.87 -11.71 -5.65
C CYS A 154 -1.47 -11.65 -7.06
N ILE A 155 -0.69 -11.23 -8.06
CA ILE A 155 -1.13 -11.16 -9.46
C ILE A 155 -1.59 -12.54 -9.95
N ASP A 156 -0.81 -13.58 -9.67
CA ASP A 156 -1.13 -14.95 -10.09
C ASP A 156 -2.41 -15.48 -9.42
N ALA A 157 -2.56 -15.25 -8.11
CA ALA A 157 -3.75 -15.64 -7.37
C ALA A 157 -5.00 -14.92 -7.91
N ILE A 158 -4.90 -13.62 -8.20
CA ILE A 158 -5.99 -12.81 -8.75
C ILE A 158 -6.38 -13.29 -10.14
N ARG A 159 -5.41 -13.49 -11.05
CA ARG A 159 -5.68 -14.00 -12.40
C ARG A 159 -6.32 -15.38 -12.38
N LYS A 160 -5.91 -16.25 -11.44
CA LYS A 160 -6.52 -17.57 -11.25
C LYS A 160 -7.98 -17.48 -10.80
N ALA A 161 -8.29 -16.60 -9.85
CA ALA A 161 -9.64 -16.46 -9.29
C ALA A 161 -10.58 -15.64 -10.20
N THR A 162 -10.05 -14.64 -10.90
CA THR A 162 -10.82 -13.69 -11.73
C THR A 162 -10.09 -13.43 -13.06
N PRO A 163 -10.13 -14.35 -14.03
CA PRO A 163 -9.28 -14.29 -15.24
C PRO A 163 -9.47 -13.06 -16.14
N ALA A 164 -10.64 -12.41 -16.08
CA ALA A 164 -10.96 -11.25 -16.92
C ALA A 164 -10.62 -9.89 -16.27
N ILE A 165 -10.10 -9.88 -15.05
CA ILE A 165 -9.79 -8.62 -14.34
C ILE A 165 -8.52 -7.97 -14.90
N GLN A 166 -8.53 -6.64 -14.99
CA GLN A 166 -7.32 -5.87 -15.25
C GLN A 166 -6.61 -5.52 -13.94
N ILE A 167 -5.30 -5.66 -13.92
CA ILE A 167 -4.44 -5.50 -12.75
C ILE A 167 -3.43 -4.39 -13.01
N GLU A 168 -3.50 -3.33 -12.20
CA GLU A 168 -2.45 -2.32 -12.08
C GLU A 168 -1.60 -2.60 -10.84
N THR A 169 -0.28 -2.47 -10.94
CA THR A 169 0.57 -2.37 -9.77
C THR A 169 1.09 -0.96 -9.60
N LEU A 170 0.97 -0.42 -8.38
CA LEU A 170 1.69 0.77 -7.95
C LEU A 170 2.85 0.33 -7.04
N VAL A 171 4.05 0.24 -7.61
CA VAL A 171 5.20 -0.36 -6.93
C VAL A 171 6.04 0.66 -6.15
N PRO A 172 6.73 0.24 -5.08
CA PRO A 172 7.80 1.04 -4.49
C PRO A 172 8.98 1.18 -5.45
N ASP A 173 10.01 1.95 -5.06
CA ASP A 173 11.21 2.13 -5.89
C ASP A 173 12.22 0.97 -5.80
N PHE A 174 11.97 -0.01 -4.92
CA PHE A 174 12.86 -1.15 -4.64
C PHE A 174 14.33 -0.79 -4.34
N ARG A 175 14.59 0.35 -3.70
CA ARG A 175 15.94 0.87 -3.37
C ARG A 175 17.04 -0.18 -3.17
N GLY A 176 17.99 -0.18 -4.09
CA GLY A 176 19.17 -1.06 -4.11
C GLY A 176 18.88 -2.51 -4.47
N ARG A 177 17.68 -2.82 -4.96
CA ARG A 177 17.16 -4.14 -5.33
C ARG A 177 16.35 -4.10 -6.63
N GLU A 178 16.39 -3.00 -7.35
CA GLU A 178 15.58 -2.70 -8.53
C GLU A 178 15.70 -3.81 -9.57
N SER A 179 16.93 -4.21 -9.91
CA SER A 179 17.16 -5.28 -10.90
C SER A 179 16.59 -6.63 -10.47
N ALA A 180 16.66 -6.97 -9.17
CA ALA A 180 16.09 -8.21 -8.66
C ALA A 180 14.57 -8.17 -8.66
N ALA A 181 13.99 -7.04 -8.22
CA ALA A 181 12.56 -6.82 -8.19
C ALA A 181 11.95 -6.86 -9.60
N LEU A 182 12.54 -6.16 -10.57
CA LEU A 182 12.06 -6.14 -11.94
C LEU A 182 12.15 -7.52 -12.60
N LYS A 183 13.25 -8.27 -12.38
CA LYS A 183 13.36 -9.65 -12.87
C LYS A 183 12.24 -10.55 -12.34
N ILE A 184 11.85 -10.38 -11.07
CA ILE A 184 10.76 -11.13 -10.46
C ILE A 184 9.41 -10.68 -11.04
N LEU A 185 9.14 -9.36 -11.06
CA LEU A 185 7.88 -8.81 -11.58
C LEU A 185 7.62 -9.21 -13.04
N ASN A 186 8.66 -9.36 -13.85
CA ASN A 186 8.52 -9.80 -15.24
C ASN A 186 8.07 -11.27 -15.40
N GLN A 187 8.05 -12.06 -14.33
CA GLN A 187 7.51 -13.43 -14.36
C GLN A 187 5.98 -13.45 -14.48
N SER A 188 5.31 -12.44 -13.91
CA SER A 188 3.87 -12.23 -14.03
C SER A 188 3.60 -10.73 -14.10
N PRO A 189 3.81 -10.11 -15.27
CA PRO A 189 3.68 -8.66 -15.41
C PRO A 189 2.22 -8.23 -15.20
N PRO A 190 1.99 -7.07 -14.57
CA PRO A 190 0.65 -6.46 -14.49
C PRO A 190 0.20 -5.96 -15.87
N ASP A 191 -1.08 -5.63 -16.00
CA ASP A 191 -1.61 -4.97 -17.21
C ASP A 191 -1.18 -3.49 -17.26
N VAL A 192 -1.02 -2.86 -16.09
CA VAL A 192 -0.44 -1.51 -15.95
C VAL A 192 0.63 -1.52 -14.87
N PHE A 193 1.83 -1.07 -15.21
CA PHE A 193 2.90 -0.86 -14.25
C PHE A 193 3.01 0.62 -13.91
N ASN A 194 2.78 0.95 -12.65
CA ASN A 194 2.77 2.31 -12.14
C ASN A 194 3.86 2.49 -11.06
N HIS A 195 4.56 3.61 -11.14
CA HIS A 195 5.42 4.10 -10.07
C HIS A 195 5.33 5.63 -10.03
N ASN A 196 4.88 6.17 -8.90
CA ASN A 196 4.77 7.60 -8.76
C ASN A 196 6.14 8.26 -8.55
N LEU A 197 6.38 9.40 -9.22
CA LEU A 197 7.45 10.33 -8.86
C LEU A 197 7.05 11.22 -7.67
N GLU A 198 5.76 11.55 -7.58
CA GLU A 198 5.11 12.43 -6.58
C GLU A 198 5.40 13.92 -6.72
N THR A 199 6.65 14.31 -7.05
CA THR A 199 7.01 15.72 -7.17
C THR A 199 8.19 15.94 -8.12
N VAL A 200 8.43 17.21 -8.47
CA VAL A 200 9.58 17.67 -9.25
C VAL A 200 10.93 17.50 -8.52
N PRO A 201 12.07 17.42 -9.25
CA PRO A 201 13.39 17.15 -8.68
C PRO A 201 13.78 18.07 -7.51
N ARG A 202 13.51 19.38 -7.65
CA ARG A 202 13.87 20.40 -6.64
C ARG A 202 13.26 20.13 -5.26
N LEU A 203 12.07 19.50 -5.20
CA LEU A 203 11.35 19.22 -3.96
C LEU A 203 11.45 17.75 -3.53
N TYR A 204 12.15 16.92 -4.31
CA TYR A 204 12.10 15.48 -4.17
C TYR A 204 12.64 14.99 -2.83
N LYS A 205 13.82 15.46 -2.43
CA LYS A 205 14.42 15.09 -1.14
C LYS A 205 13.55 15.52 0.05
N GLN A 206 12.80 16.62 -0.07
CA GLN A 206 11.89 17.09 0.97
C GLN A 206 10.66 16.20 1.11
N SER A 207 10.13 15.72 -0.03
CA SER A 207 8.89 14.91 -0.06
C SER A 207 9.17 13.41 0.10
N ARG A 208 10.31 12.93 -0.40
CA ARG A 208 10.72 11.52 -0.44
C ARG A 208 12.18 11.37 -0.03
N PRO A 209 12.55 11.62 1.24
CA PRO A 209 13.95 11.62 1.68
C PRO A 209 14.66 10.26 1.53
N GLY A 210 13.90 9.17 1.35
CA GLY A 210 14.43 7.83 1.15
C GLY A 210 14.50 7.35 -0.30
N ALA A 211 14.09 8.17 -1.29
CA ALA A 211 14.04 7.80 -2.70
C ALA A 211 14.92 8.72 -3.57
N SER A 212 15.18 8.32 -4.82
CA SER A 212 15.85 9.14 -5.85
C SER A 212 14.91 9.44 -7.01
N TYR A 213 14.90 10.67 -7.50
CA TYR A 213 14.07 11.07 -8.66
C TYR A 213 14.54 10.34 -9.92
N GLU A 214 15.85 10.34 -10.15
CA GLU A 214 16.49 9.65 -11.27
C GLU A 214 16.33 8.14 -11.15
N GLY A 215 16.40 7.59 -9.93
CA GLY A 215 16.13 6.17 -9.67
C GLY A 215 14.71 5.77 -10.05
N SER A 216 13.71 6.57 -9.67
CA SER A 216 12.32 6.33 -10.03
C SER A 216 12.05 6.43 -11.53
N LEU A 217 12.69 7.38 -12.24
CA LEU A 217 12.63 7.44 -13.70
C LEU A 217 13.28 6.21 -14.36
N LYS A 218 14.46 5.81 -13.87
CA LYS A 218 15.16 4.62 -14.37
C LYS A 218 14.36 3.35 -14.14
N LEU A 219 13.64 3.22 -13.03
CA LEU A 219 12.77 2.08 -12.75
C LEU A 219 11.68 1.96 -13.84
N LEU A 220 10.97 3.06 -14.11
CA LEU A 220 9.94 3.12 -15.14
C LEU A 220 10.50 2.79 -16.53
N GLN A 221 11.64 3.40 -16.88
CA GLN A 221 12.32 3.15 -18.16
C GLN A 221 12.75 1.68 -18.29
N ALA A 222 13.33 1.12 -17.21
CA ALA A 222 13.81 -0.26 -17.20
C ALA A 222 12.67 -1.26 -17.38
N PHE A 223 11.55 -1.10 -16.66
CA PHE A 223 10.38 -1.97 -16.84
C PHE A 223 9.82 -1.88 -18.26
N ALA A 224 9.70 -0.67 -18.81
CA ALA A 224 9.20 -0.48 -20.18
C ALA A 224 10.12 -1.06 -21.27
N SER A 225 11.38 -1.36 -20.95
CA SER A 225 12.36 -1.91 -21.89
C SER A 225 12.55 -3.43 -21.76
N MET A 226 11.78 -4.10 -20.89
CA MET A 226 11.78 -5.56 -20.70
C MET A 226 10.78 -6.25 -21.61
#